data_AF-A0ABD0QB24-F1
#
_entry.id   AF-A0ABD0QB24-F1
#
_cell.length_a   1.000
_cell.length_b   1.000
_cell.length_c   1.000
_cell.angle_alpha   90.00
_cell.angle_beta   90.00
_cell.angle_gamma   90.00
#
_symmetry.space_group_name_H-M   'P 1'
#
loop_
_entity.id
_entity.type
_entity.pdbx_description
1 polymer ?
#
loop_
_entity_poly.entity_id
_entity_poly.type
_entity_poly.pdbx_seq_one_letter_code
_entity_poly.pdbx_strand_id
1 'polypeptide(L)'
;MSAYMTTAPQSDGHPVCLGISNSNLYLACTRSDDDSLPKLLLKEVSGALDTINLGDSNGKETGTANNTFESVKHRGWFISTAFDDSERVEMDETPTDRTINFTLENQ
;
A
#
# COMPACT_ATOMS: atom_id res chain seq x y z
N MET A 1 6.82 -0.96 10.16
CA MET A 1 5.39 -0.86 9.81
C MET A 1 4.68 -0.20 10.97
N SER A 2 3.96 0.91 10.75
CA SER A 2 3.14 1.55 11.79
C SER A 2 1.69 1.14 11.60
N ALA A 3 1.05 0.70 12.67
CA ALA A 3 -0.35 0.25 12.67
C ALA A 3 -1.24 1.32 13.32
N TYR A 4 -2.43 1.54 12.78
CA TYR A 4 -3.40 2.52 13.28
C TYR A 4 -4.65 1.82 13.85
N MET A 5 -5.39 2.53 14.70
CA MET A 5 -6.70 2.09 15.24
C MET A 5 -7.85 2.83 14.52
N THR A 6 -9.00 2.20 14.35
CA THR A 6 -10.16 2.69 13.57
C THR A 6 -11.51 2.04 14.00
N THR A 7 -12.65 2.24 13.32
CA THR A 7 -14.01 1.88 13.81
C THR A 7 -15.05 1.39 12.77
N ALA A 8 -14.69 0.76 11.64
CA ALA A 8 -15.64 0.53 10.53
C ALA A 8 -15.68 -0.87 9.89
N PRO A 9 -16.68 -1.18 9.01
CA PRO A 9 -16.99 -2.55 8.62
C PRO A 9 -15.87 -3.18 7.79
N GLN A 10 -15.67 -4.46 8.09
CA GLN A 10 -14.48 -5.23 7.77
C GLN A 10 -14.33 -5.43 6.26
N SER A 11 -13.41 -4.71 5.63
CA SER A 11 -12.65 -5.34 4.53
C SER A 11 -11.67 -6.32 5.17
N ASP A 12 -11.40 -7.45 4.53
CA ASP A 12 -10.47 -8.48 5.01
C ASP A 12 -9.01 -7.99 5.15
N GLY A 13 -8.72 -6.72 4.83
CA GLY A 13 -7.40 -6.11 4.94
C GLY A 13 -7.35 -4.95 5.94
N HIS A 14 -6.17 -4.74 6.52
CA HIS A 14 -5.90 -3.68 7.48
C HIS A 14 -5.19 -2.48 6.84
N PRO A 15 -5.63 -1.24 7.08
CA PRO A 15 -4.96 -0.08 6.52
C PRO A 15 -3.59 0.11 7.16
N VAL A 16 -2.59 0.27 6.30
CA VAL A 16 -1.20 0.51 6.70
C VAL A 16 -0.59 1.64 5.89
N CYS A 17 0.33 2.38 6.50
CA CYS A 17 1.24 3.26 5.78
C CYS A 17 2.57 2.53 5.55
N LEU A 18 2.99 2.48 4.29
CA LEU A 18 4.27 1.88 3.90
C LEU A 18 5.30 2.98 3.73
N GLY A 19 6.29 3.00 4.62
CA GLY A 19 7.41 3.94 4.61
C GLY A 19 8.69 3.30 4.11
N ILE A 20 9.55 4.10 3.47
CA ILE A 20 10.90 3.69 3.09
C ILE A 20 11.81 3.85 4.30
N SER A 21 12.44 2.75 4.73
CA SER A 21 13.34 2.71 5.88
C SER A 21 14.40 3.80 5.83
N ASN A 22 14.68 4.42 6.98
CA ASN A 22 15.65 5.50 7.16
C ASN A 22 15.36 6.76 6.31
N SER A 23 14.10 6.99 5.97
CA SER A 23 13.66 8.22 5.30
C SER A 23 12.31 8.68 5.82
N ASN A 24 11.89 9.86 5.39
CA ASN A 24 10.55 10.40 5.56
C ASN A 24 9.69 10.22 4.30
N LEU A 25 10.06 9.29 3.42
CA LEU A 25 9.33 8.96 2.20
C LEU A 25 8.34 7.83 2.45
N TYR A 26 7.11 8.02 1.97
CA TYR A 26 6.03 7.05 2.06
C TYR A 26 5.46 6.75 0.68
N LEU A 27 4.99 5.52 0.50
CA LEU A 27 4.27 5.13 -0.70
C LEU A 27 2.89 5.80 -0.71
N ALA A 28 2.55 6.41 -1.84
CA ALA A 28 1.26 7.00 -2.09
C ALA A 28 0.72 6.54 -3.45
N CYS A 29 -0.56 6.19 -3.48
CA CYS A 29 -1.29 5.90 -4.71
C CYS A 29 -2.05 7.16 -5.15
N THR A 30 -1.79 7.63 -6.36
CA THR A 30 -2.46 8.80 -6.92
C THR A 30 -2.92 8.55 -8.34
N ARG A 31 -3.92 9.29 -8.77
CA ARG A 31 -4.35 9.37 -10.17
C ARG A 31 -4.39 10.85 -10.52
N SER A 32 -3.56 11.27 -11.47
CA SER A 32 -3.60 12.63 -12.00
C SER A 32 -4.76 12.76 -12.97
N ASP A 33 -5.27 13.98 -13.15
CA ASP A 33 -6.36 14.25 -14.09
C ASP A 33 -5.97 13.92 -15.54
N ASP A 34 -4.67 14.01 -15.86
CA ASP A 34 -4.11 13.69 -17.17
C ASP A 34 -3.82 12.20 -17.40
N ASP A 35 -4.00 11.35 -16.37
CA ASP A 35 -3.75 9.91 -16.50
C ASP A 35 -4.98 9.07 -16.15
N SER A 36 -5.20 8.05 -16.98
CA SER A 36 -6.34 7.15 -16.81
C SER A 36 -6.12 6.12 -15.70
N LEU A 37 -4.87 5.86 -15.29
CA LEU A 37 -4.55 4.78 -14.34
C LEU A 37 -3.92 5.29 -13.03
N PRO A 38 -4.23 4.67 -11.88
CA PRO A 38 -3.52 4.91 -10.63
C PRO A 38 -2.02 4.61 -10.74
N LYS A 39 -1.21 5.42 -10.06
CA LYS A 39 0.25 5.30 -10.02
C LYS A 39 0.76 5.28 -8.59
N LEU A 40 1.82 4.52 -8.39
CA LEU A 40 2.59 4.51 -7.15
C LEU A 40 3.68 5.59 -7.21
N LEU A 41 3.77 6.41 -6.16
CA LEU A 41 4.83 7.41 -6.03
C LEU A 41 5.31 7.50 -4.58
N LEU A 42 6.49 8.09 -4.42
CA LEU A 42 7.04 8.44 -3.13
C LEU A 42 6.67 9.87 -2.78
N LYS A 43 6.10 10.05 -1.59
CA LYS A 43 5.80 11.38 -1.05
C LYS A 43 6.57 11.59 0.25
N GLU A 44 7.26 12.71 0.31
CA GLU A 44 7.89 13.18 1.54
C GLU A 44 6.81 13.67 2.52
N VAL A 45 6.87 13.19 3.75
CA VAL A 45 5.96 13.61 4.82
C VAL A 45 6.77 14.20 5.97
N SER A 46 6.49 15.45 6.31
CA SER A 46 7.03 16.09 7.50
C SER A 46 6.12 15.85 8.71
N GLY A 47 6.71 15.40 9.82
CA GLY A 47 5.99 15.07 11.04
C GLY A 47 5.54 13.61 11.13
N ALA A 48 4.89 13.27 12.24
CA ALA A 48 4.44 11.92 12.50
C ALA A 48 3.15 11.64 11.70
N LEU A 49 3.15 10.56 10.91
CA LEU A 49 1.92 9.97 10.41
C LEU A 49 1.30 9.23 11.60
N ASP A 50 0.62 9.94 12.49
CA ASP A 50 -0.08 9.31 13.63
C ASP A 50 -1.58 9.19 13.35
N THR A 51 -2.06 9.82 12.27
CA THR A 51 -3.48 9.90 11.95
C THR A 51 -3.67 9.91 10.44
N ILE A 52 -4.20 8.81 9.92
CA ILE A 52 -4.82 8.81 8.60
C ILE A 52 -6.24 9.35 8.81
N ASN A 53 -6.53 10.56 8.33
CA ASN A 53 -7.91 11.08 8.27
C ASN A 53 -8.66 10.40 7.12
N LEU A 54 -8.84 9.10 7.23
CA LEU A 54 -9.80 8.34 6.46
C LEU A 54 -10.84 7.90 7.47
N GLY A 55 -12.07 8.40 7.29
CA GLY A 55 -13.20 7.68 7.86
C GLY A 55 -13.05 6.22 7.46
N ASP A 56 -12.85 5.36 8.46
CA ASP A 56 -13.41 4.03 8.49
C ASP A 56 -12.68 2.84 7.80
N SER A 57 -11.71 2.19 8.49
CA SER A 57 -11.56 0.71 8.61
C SER A 57 -10.46 0.26 9.60
N ASN A 58 -10.71 -0.75 10.44
CA ASN A 58 -9.87 -1.14 11.58
C ASN A 58 -9.28 -2.55 11.48
N GLY A 59 -8.07 -2.75 11.99
CA GLY A 59 -7.65 -4.03 12.54
C GLY A 59 -6.14 -4.29 12.49
N LYS A 60 -5.76 -5.37 13.16
CA LYS A 60 -4.39 -5.78 13.48
C LYS A 60 -4.22 -7.18 12.89
N GLU A 61 -3.17 -7.41 12.09
CA GLU A 61 -2.77 -8.79 11.77
C GLU A 61 -1.36 -9.13 12.18
N THR A 62 -1.32 -10.31 12.79
CA THR A 62 -0.19 -11.19 13.00
C THR A 62 -0.19 -12.24 11.88
N GLY A 63 0.82 -12.22 11.02
CA GLY A 63 1.39 -13.36 10.27
C GLY A 63 0.51 -14.15 9.28
N THR A 64 0.90 -14.18 8.00
CA THR A 64 1.02 -15.36 7.11
C THR A 64 1.82 -14.93 5.87
N ALA A 65 2.50 -15.88 5.21
CA ALA A 65 3.57 -15.64 4.23
C ALA A 65 3.19 -14.95 2.90
N ASN A 66 1.93 -14.59 2.64
CA ASN A 66 1.51 -13.90 1.41
C ASN A 66 0.55 -12.75 1.75
N ASN A 67 1.06 -11.53 1.71
CA ASN A 67 0.32 -10.29 1.93
C ASN A 67 0.08 -9.60 0.58
N THR A 68 -1.05 -8.93 0.42
CA THR A 68 -1.31 -8.03 -0.70
C THR A 68 -1.51 -6.62 -0.16
N PHE A 69 -1.19 -5.60 -0.95
CA PHE A 69 -1.34 -4.20 -0.55
C PHE A 69 -2.26 -3.47 -1.54
N GLU A 70 -3.54 -3.37 -1.18
CA GLU A 70 -4.55 -2.64 -1.94
C GLU A 70 -4.52 -1.14 -1.61
N SER A 71 -4.71 -0.29 -2.61
CA SER A 71 -4.93 1.14 -2.41
C SER A 71 -6.30 1.41 -1.78
N VAL A 72 -6.30 2.06 -0.60
CA VAL A 72 -7.54 2.48 0.07
C VAL A 72 -8.32 3.48 -0.80
N LYS A 73 -7.62 4.39 -1.50
CA LYS A 73 -8.23 5.43 -2.34
C LYS A 73 -8.72 4.89 -3.68
N HIS A 74 -8.08 3.86 -4.20
CA HIS A 74 -8.36 3.27 -5.51
C HIS A 74 -8.55 1.76 -5.34
N ARG A 75 -9.72 1.36 -4.83
CA ARG A 75 -10.07 -0.05 -4.59
C ARG A 75 -9.94 -0.88 -5.87
N GLY A 76 -9.52 -2.13 -5.71
CA GLY A 76 -9.16 -3.06 -6.78
C GLY A 76 -7.73 -2.90 -7.28
N TRP A 77 -7.00 -1.83 -6.94
CA TRP A 77 -5.62 -1.63 -7.39
C TRP A 77 -4.62 -2.01 -6.31
N PHE A 78 -3.65 -2.86 -6.66
CA PHE A 78 -2.67 -3.46 -5.77
C PHE A 78 -1.25 -3.03 -6.14
N ILE A 79 -0.37 -2.93 -5.15
CA ILE A 79 1.07 -2.82 -5.38
C ILE A 79 1.56 -4.10 -6.07
N SER A 80 2.31 -3.97 -7.16
CA SER A 80 2.79 -5.11 -7.96
C SER A 80 4.27 -5.01 -8.33
N THR A 81 4.93 -6.16 -8.46
CA THR A 81 6.30 -6.27 -9.01
C THR A 81 6.30 -7.10 -10.28
N ALA A 82 7.12 -6.71 -11.26
CA ALA A 82 7.38 -7.57 -12.42
C ALA A 82 8.14 -8.84 -11.98
N PHE A 83 8.12 -9.86 -12.84
CA PHE A 83 8.98 -11.03 -12.68
C PHE A 83 10.42 -10.75 -13.13
N ASP A 84 10.61 -9.77 -14.02
CA ASP A 84 11.93 -9.34 -14.46
C ASP A 84 12.60 -8.46 -13.39
N ASP A 85 13.86 -8.75 -13.12
CA ASP A 85 14.66 -7.99 -12.16
C ASP A 85 14.87 -6.54 -12.65
N SER A 86 14.91 -5.60 -11.71
CA SER A 86 15.15 -4.15 -11.93
C SER A 86 13.97 -3.35 -12.49
N GLU A 87 12.83 -3.97 -12.73
CA GLU A 87 11.60 -3.24 -13.08
C GLU A 87 11.03 -2.49 -11.88
N ARG A 88 10.30 -1.40 -12.16
CA ARG A 88 9.69 -0.58 -11.11
C ARG A 88 8.52 -1.31 -10.45
N VAL A 89 8.30 -0.99 -9.18
CA VAL A 89 7.07 -1.33 -8.46
C VAL A 89 5.95 -0.42 -8.94
N GLU A 90 4.79 -0.98 -9.26
CA GLU A 90 3.66 -0.27 -9.87
C GLU A 90 2.33 -0.59 -9.17
N MET A 91 1.23 -0.06 -9.71
CA MET A 91 -0.14 -0.38 -9.28
C MET A 91 -0.85 -1.16 -10.40
N ASP A 92 -1.52 -2.26 -10.08
CA ASP A 92 -2.30 -3.05 -11.05
C ASP A 92 -3.63 -3.54 -10.48
N GLU A 93 -4.65 -3.69 -11.33
CA GLU A 93 -5.96 -4.22 -10.94
C GLU A 93 -6.00 -5.75 -10.94
N THR A 94 -5.55 -6.37 -12.03
CA THR A 94 -5.45 -7.83 -12.20
C THR A 94 -4.22 -8.15 -13.05
N PRO A 95 -3.01 -8.16 -12.46
CA PRO A 95 -1.81 -8.37 -13.25
C PRO A 95 -1.77 -9.81 -13.79
N THR A 96 -1.41 -9.94 -15.08
CA THR A 96 -1.22 -11.24 -15.74
C THR A 96 0.25 -11.67 -15.79
N ASP A 97 1.15 -10.71 -15.68
CA ASP A 97 2.60 -10.80 -15.88
C ASP A 97 3.40 -10.18 -14.73
N ARG A 98 2.72 -9.91 -13.61
CA ARG A 98 3.28 -9.33 -12.38
C ARG A 98 2.70 -10.05 -11.17
N THR A 99 3.36 -9.96 -10.02
CA THR A 99 2.86 -10.52 -8.76
C THR A 99 2.46 -9.41 -7.78
N ILE A 100 1.41 -9.68 -7.00
CA ILE A 100 0.90 -8.82 -5.92
C ILE A 100 1.07 -9.45 -4.55
N ASN A 101 1.64 -10.66 -4.48
CA ASN A 101 1.84 -11.40 -3.24
C ASN A 101 3.23 -11.13 -2.69
N PHE A 102 3.29 -10.70 -1.44
CA PHE A 102 4.51 -10.33 -0.73
C PHE A 102 4.67 -11.12 0.57
N THR A 103 5.84 -11.69 0.77
CA THR A 103 6.26 -12.18 2.09
C THR A 103 6.79 -11.01 2.91
N LEU A 104 6.28 -10.84 4.12
CA LEU A 104 6.82 -9.89 5.08
C LEU A 104 7.88 -10.58 5.95
N GLU A 105 9.12 -10.11 5.86
CA GLU A 105 10.24 -10.61 6.66
C GLU A 105 10.71 -9.53 7.63
N ASN A 106 11.03 -9.94 8.87
CA ASN A 106 11.72 -9.07 9.82
C ASN A 106 13.20 -9.03 9.43
N GLN A 107 13.69 -7.86 9.01
CA GLN A 107 15.12 -7.59 8.84
C GLN A 107 15.76 -7.14 10.16
#